data_AF-A0A7V9M7E1-F1
#
_entry.id   AF-A0A7V9M7E1-F1
#
_cell.length_a   1.000
_cell.length_b   1.000
_cell.length_c   1.000
_cell.angle_alpha   90.00
_cell.angle_beta   90.00
_cell.angle_gamma   90.00
#
_symmetry.space_group_name_H-M   'P 1'
#
loop_
_entity.id
_entity.type
_entity.pdbx_description
1 polymer ?
#
loop_
_entity_poly.entity_id
_entity_poly.type
_entity_poly.pdbx_seq_one_letter_code
_entity_poly.pdbx_strand_id
1 'polypeptide(L)'
;MKALTNGALAGLIGTAAMTAAQAAEMRVTGRPPSTVPGQVASKLLGLKPGDDEALSRISLGMHWTHGMTQGAVRALVGRSGLRGAAAAAAHFALMWSSDVMLYKALGISPWPWHWSVEELAPDIGHKGLYAVVTSAAYDRLS
;
A
#
# COMPACT_ATOMS: atom_id res chain seq x y z
N MET A 1 -10.58 5.08 20.00
CA MET A 1 -9.22 4.49 19.90
C MET A 1 -9.26 3.05 19.39
N LYS A 2 -10.08 2.14 19.97
CA LYS A 2 -10.21 0.73 19.52
C LYS A 2 -10.34 0.55 18.00
N ALA A 3 -11.21 1.33 17.33
CA ALA A 3 -11.37 1.27 15.88
C ALA A 3 -10.07 1.55 15.10
N LEU A 4 -9.28 2.56 15.52
CA LEU A 4 -8.01 2.87 14.86
C LEU A 4 -6.97 1.77 15.09
N THR A 5 -6.92 1.19 16.29
CA THR A 5 -6.06 0.04 16.59
C THR A 5 -6.43 -1.18 15.77
N ASN A 6 -7.72 -1.51 15.68
CA ASN A 6 -8.23 -2.58 14.81
C ASN A 6 -7.90 -2.31 13.34
N GLY A 7 -8.04 -1.05 12.91
CA GLY A 7 -7.63 -0.58 11.59
C GLY A 7 -6.15 -0.85 11.32
N ALA A 8 -5.28 -0.40 12.22
CA ALA A 8 -3.83 -0.61 12.11
C ALA A 8 -3.46 -2.10 12.04
N LEU A 9 -4.06 -2.95 12.90
CA LEU A 9 -3.86 -4.40 12.88
C LEU A 9 -4.35 -5.02 11.56
N ALA A 10 -5.53 -4.62 11.08
CA ALA A 10 -6.06 -5.06 9.79
C ALA A 10 -5.17 -4.61 8.62
N GLY A 11 -4.58 -3.42 8.73
CA GLY A 11 -3.57 -2.90 7.81
C GLY A 11 -2.37 -3.81 7.72
N LEU A 12 -1.79 -4.19 8.87
CA LEU A 12 -0.66 -5.14 8.92
C LEU A 12 -1.02 -6.50 8.31
N ILE A 13 -2.24 -7.02 8.58
CA ILE A 13 -2.70 -8.29 7.97
C ILE A 13 -2.78 -8.16 6.43
N GLY A 14 -3.30 -7.04 5.93
CA GLY A 14 -3.32 -6.76 4.49
C GLY A 14 -1.91 -6.65 3.90
N THR A 15 -0.98 -5.99 4.59
CA THR A 15 0.41 -5.88 4.16
C THR A 15 1.07 -7.25 4.06
N ALA A 16 0.85 -8.12 5.04
CA ALA A 16 1.37 -9.49 5.03
C ALA A 16 0.84 -10.28 3.81
N ALA A 17 -0.46 -10.20 3.55
CA ALA A 17 -1.08 -10.86 2.39
C ALA A 17 -0.56 -10.33 1.06
N MET A 18 -0.44 -9.00 0.93
CA MET A 18 0.14 -8.35 -0.24
C MET A 18 1.60 -8.76 -0.44
N THR A 19 2.41 -8.78 0.63
CA THR A 19 3.83 -9.19 0.57
C THR A 19 3.97 -10.62 0.07
N ALA A 20 3.13 -11.54 0.58
CA ALA A 20 3.13 -12.93 0.14
C ALA A 20 2.74 -13.06 -1.34
N ALA A 21 1.73 -12.31 -1.79
CA ALA A 21 1.32 -12.29 -3.19
C ALA A 21 2.40 -11.71 -4.11
N GLN A 22 3.06 -10.62 -3.71
CA GLN A 22 4.19 -10.02 -4.44
C GLN A 22 5.35 -11.00 -4.54
N ALA A 23 5.69 -11.69 -3.44
CA ALA A 23 6.75 -12.69 -3.45
C ALA A 23 6.43 -13.87 -4.39
N ALA A 24 5.17 -14.31 -4.44
CA ALA A 24 4.74 -15.35 -5.36
C ALA A 24 4.78 -14.88 -6.82
N GLU A 25 4.26 -13.68 -7.10
CA GLU A 25 4.27 -13.06 -8.43
C GLU A 25 5.70 -12.92 -8.96
N MET A 26 6.61 -12.31 -8.19
CA MET A 26 8.01 -12.11 -8.62
C MET A 26 8.74 -13.42 -8.90
N ARG A 27 8.42 -14.51 -8.19
CA ARG A 27 8.98 -15.84 -8.49
C ARG A 27 8.50 -16.39 -9.82
N VAL A 28 7.27 -16.08 -10.23
CA VAL A 28 6.68 -16.55 -11.48
C VAL A 28 7.11 -15.67 -12.65
N THR A 29 7.16 -14.35 -12.47
CA THR A 29 7.42 -13.37 -13.53
C THR A 29 8.89 -13.03 -13.69
N GLY A 30 9.72 -13.28 -12.67
CA GLY A 30 11.12 -12.83 -12.61
C GLY A 30 11.26 -11.31 -12.41
N ARG A 31 10.15 -10.60 -12.13
CA ARG A 31 10.15 -9.15 -11.93
C ARG A 31 10.99 -8.78 -10.70
N PRO A 32 11.84 -7.74 -10.77
CA PRO A 32 12.60 -7.29 -9.59
C PRO A 32 11.68 -6.66 -8.52
N PRO A 33 12.13 -6.61 -7.26
CA PRO A 33 11.42 -5.88 -6.19
C PRO A 33 11.21 -4.41 -6.54
N SER A 34 10.08 -3.85 -6.09
CA SER A 34 9.82 -2.42 -6.27
C SER A 34 10.69 -1.58 -5.35
N THR A 35 11.31 -0.53 -5.90
CA THR A 35 12.08 0.46 -5.13
C THR A 35 11.24 1.66 -4.68
N VAL A 36 9.97 1.75 -5.11
CA VAL A 36 9.08 2.89 -4.83
C VAL A 36 8.94 3.20 -3.33
N PRO A 37 8.72 2.22 -2.41
CA PRO A 37 8.65 2.52 -0.99
C PRO A 37 9.93 3.17 -0.44
N GLY A 38 11.10 2.70 -0.88
CA GLY A 38 12.39 3.26 -0.50
C GLY A 38 12.57 4.68 -1.03
N GLN A 39 12.18 4.94 -2.29
CA GLN A 39 12.20 6.28 -2.87
C GLN A 39 11.28 7.26 -2.12
N VAL A 40 10.06 6.83 -1.79
CA VAL A 40 9.11 7.61 -0.97
C VAL A 40 9.73 7.93 0.37
N ALA A 41 10.30 6.93 1.06
CA ALA A 41 10.93 7.14 2.36
C ALA A 41 12.11 8.11 2.27
N SER A 42 13.01 7.95 1.30
CA SER A 42 14.15 8.84 1.12
C SER A 42 13.72 10.28 0.85
N LYS A 43 12.71 10.49 0.01
CA LYS A 43 12.19 11.83 -0.29
C LYS A 43 11.51 12.48 0.93
N LEU A 44 10.71 11.73 1.68
CA LEU A 44 10.01 12.25 2.87
C LEU A 44 10.97 12.53 4.03
N LEU A 45 12.05 11.75 4.17
CA LEU A 45 13.04 11.89 5.24
C LEU A 45 14.23 12.78 4.85
N GLY A 46 14.24 13.33 3.64
CA GLY A 46 15.35 14.16 3.14
C GLY A 46 16.68 13.38 3.04
N LEU A 47 16.63 12.06 2.92
CA LEU A 47 17.81 11.23 2.79
C LEU A 47 18.41 11.41 1.40
N LYS A 48 19.74 11.47 1.33
CA LYS A 48 20.43 11.43 0.04
C LYS A 48 20.09 10.10 -0.66
N PRO A 49 20.02 10.07 -2.00
CA PRO A 49 19.94 8.81 -2.73
C PRO A 49 21.07 7.89 -2.25
N GLY A 50 20.72 6.81 -1.57
CA GLY A 50 21.65 5.76 -1.18
C GLY A 50 21.83 4.77 -2.32
N ASP A 51 22.73 3.81 -2.14
CA ASP A 51 22.75 2.61 -2.97
C ASP A 51 21.44 1.82 -2.85
N ASP A 52 21.21 0.91 -3.81
CA ASP A 52 20.00 0.09 -3.87
C ASP A 52 19.79 -0.74 -2.58
N GLU A 53 20.87 -1.07 -1.87
CA GLU A 53 20.83 -1.82 -0.62
C GLU A 53 20.26 -0.99 0.55
N ALA A 54 20.67 0.27 0.68
CA ALA A 54 20.09 1.21 1.65
C ALA A 54 18.61 1.48 1.36
N LEU A 55 18.23 1.65 0.08
CA LEU A 55 16.83 1.80 -0.33
C LEU A 55 16.00 0.56 0.00
N SER A 56 16.54 -0.64 -0.21
CA SER A 56 15.87 -1.90 0.10
C SER A 56 15.56 -2.05 1.61
N ARG A 57 16.51 -1.70 2.48
CA ARG A 57 16.31 -1.77 3.94
C ARG A 57 15.22 -0.83 4.44
N ILE A 58 15.19 0.40 3.93
CA ILE A 58 14.18 1.40 4.31
C ILE A 58 12.82 1.07 3.67
N SER A 59 12.82 0.46 2.48
CA SER A 59 11.60 0.05 1.79
C SER A 59 10.73 -0.86 2.63
N LEU A 60 11.34 -1.83 3.35
CA LEU A 60 10.58 -2.74 4.20
C LEU A 60 9.86 -1.98 5.32
N GLY A 61 10.57 -1.12 6.05
CA GLY A 61 9.98 -0.30 7.11
C GLY A 61 8.84 0.57 6.57
N MET A 62 9.08 1.28 5.47
CA MET A 62 8.05 2.11 4.82
C MET A 62 6.84 1.30 4.37
N HIS A 63 7.03 0.11 3.80
CA HIS A 63 5.94 -0.75 3.35
C HIS A 63 5.00 -1.14 4.49
N TRP A 64 5.56 -1.54 5.63
CA TRP A 64 4.78 -1.89 6.82
C TRP A 64 4.13 -0.68 7.47
N THR A 65 4.85 0.44 7.59
CA THR A 65 4.30 1.68 8.13
C THR A 65 3.15 2.19 7.27
N HIS A 66 3.31 2.23 5.94
CA HIS A 66 2.26 2.63 5.01
C HIS A 66 1.02 1.75 5.18
N GLY A 67 1.20 0.43 5.13
CA GLY A 67 0.07 -0.49 5.28
C GLY A 67 -0.59 -0.42 6.66
N MET A 68 0.13 -0.15 7.74
CA MET A 68 -0.47 0.13 9.05
C MET A 68 -1.32 1.41 9.01
N THR A 69 -0.78 2.49 8.44
CA THR A 69 -1.46 3.78 8.32
C THR A 69 -2.71 3.69 7.47
N GLN A 70 -2.66 3.01 6.32
CA GLN A 70 -3.83 2.81 5.46
C GLN A 70 -4.90 1.94 6.13
N GLY A 71 -4.51 0.99 6.99
CA GLY A 71 -5.44 0.27 7.84
C GLY A 71 -6.23 1.19 8.78
N ALA A 72 -5.59 2.20 9.36
CA ALA A 72 -6.29 3.22 10.14
C ALA A 72 -7.23 4.07 9.26
N VAL A 73 -6.87 4.36 8.02
CA VAL A 73 -7.77 5.02 7.04
C VAL A 73 -9.00 4.15 6.78
N ARG A 74 -8.86 2.83 6.62
CA ARG A 74 -10.01 1.91 6.50
C ARG A 74 -10.95 1.99 7.70
N ALA A 75 -10.42 2.16 8.92
CA ALA A 75 -11.25 2.35 10.09
C ALA A 75 -12.06 3.65 10.03
N LEU A 76 -11.48 4.73 9.49
CA LEU A 76 -12.20 5.99 9.24
C LEU A 76 -13.28 5.84 8.18
N VAL A 77 -13.03 5.09 7.11
CA VAL A 77 -14.07 4.74 6.11
C VAL A 77 -15.26 4.06 6.79
N GLY A 78 -15.02 3.16 7.74
CA GLY A 78 -16.09 2.50 8.51
C GLY A 78 -16.98 3.46 9.32
N ARG A 79 -16.50 4.68 9.63
CA ARG A 79 -17.28 5.71 10.34
C ARG A 79 -18.29 6.43 9.43
N SER A 80 -18.14 6.31 8.11
CA SER A 80 -19.10 6.86 7.14
C SER A 80 -20.37 6.00 6.98
N GLY A 81 -20.44 4.83 7.64
CA GLY A 81 -21.53 3.87 7.51
C GLY A 81 -21.32 2.84 6.39
N LEU A 82 -20.29 3.00 5.55
CA LEU A 82 -19.91 2.00 4.54
C LEU A 82 -19.43 0.69 5.20
N ARG A 83 -19.82 -0.45 4.63
CA ARG A 83 -19.43 -1.80 5.08
C ARG A 83 -19.12 -2.73 3.90
N GLY A 84 -18.48 -3.86 4.19
CA GLY A 84 -18.25 -4.93 3.21
C GLY A 84 -17.55 -4.44 1.94
N ALA A 85 -18.04 -4.88 0.78
CA ALA A 85 -17.43 -4.56 -0.52
C ALA A 85 -17.40 -3.04 -0.81
N ALA A 86 -18.43 -2.29 -0.42
CA ALA A 86 -18.46 -0.84 -0.63
C ALA A 86 -17.38 -0.12 0.18
N ALA A 87 -17.14 -0.54 1.43
CA ALA A 87 -16.06 0.00 2.24
C ALA A 87 -14.68 -0.40 1.71
N ALA A 88 -14.53 -1.62 1.17
CA ALA A 88 -13.29 -2.06 0.54
C ALA A 88 -12.96 -1.24 -0.72
N ALA A 89 -13.96 -0.99 -1.57
CA ALA A 89 -13.81 -0.16 -2.76
C ALA A 89 -13.45 1.29 -2.41
N ALA A 90 -14.13 1.89 -1.43
CA ALA A 90 -13.83 3.24 -0.96
C ALA A 90 -12.41 3.34 -0.36
N HIS A 91 -12.02 2.36 0.46
CA HIS A 91 -10.67 2.29 1.01
C HIS A 91 -9.61 2.15 -0.08
N PHE A 92 -9.82 1.25 -1.05
CA PHE A 92 -8.92 1.12 -2.20
C PHE A 92 -8.78 2.44 -2.96
N ALA A 93 -9.90 3.08 -3.30
CA ALA A 93 -9.88 4.33 -4.05
C ALA A 93 -9.13 5.43 -3.31
N LEU A 94 -9.37 5.60 -2.00
CA LEU A 94 -8.67 6.59 -1.17
C LEU A 94 -7.17 6.30 -1.11
N MET A 95 -6.79 5.07 -0.79
CA MET A 95 -5.39 4.67 -0.67
C MET A 95 -4.65 4.79 -2.00
N TRP A 96 -5.18 4.18 -3.06
CA TRP A 96 -4.52 4.16 -4.38
C TRP A 96 -4.39 5.56 -5.00
N SER A 97 -5.45 6.38 -4.91
CA SER A 97 -5.37 7.77 -5.41
C SER A 97 -4.36 8.61 -4.61
N SER A 98 -4.31 8.44 -3.28
CA SER A 98 -3.33 9.13 -2.45
C SER A 98 -1.89 8.73 -2.78
N ASP A 99 -1.65 7.44 -3.06
CA ASP A 99 -0.35 6.93 -3.48
C ASP A 99 0.08 7.52 -4.82
N VAL A 100 -0.81 7.49 -5.83
CA VAL A 100 -0.55 8.08 -7.14
C VAL A 100 -0.21 9.57 -7.03
N MET A 101 -0.99 10.32 -6.25
CA MET A 101 -0.75 11.75 -6.02
C MET A 101 0.59 11.98 -5.32
N LEU A 102 0.92 11.17 -4.31
CA LEU A 102 2.19 11.26 -3.60
C LEU A 102 3.37 10.96 -4.52
N TYR A 103 3.31 9.89 -5.31
CA TYR A 103 4.38 9.52 -6.24
C TYR A 103 4.62 10.63 -7.26
N LYS A 104 3.54 11.24 -7.77
CA LYS A 104 3.62 12.37 -8.68
C LYS A 104 4.24 13.61 -8.00
N ALA A 105 3.80 13.95 -6.80
CA ALA A 105 4.28 15.11 -6.05
C ALA A 105 5.76 15.00 -5.67
N LEU A 106 6.23 13.78 -5.36
CA LEU A 106 7.63 13.51 -5.03
C LEU A 106 8.53 13.35 -6.27
N GLY A 107 7.97 13.43 -7.48
CA GLY A 107 8.69 13.23 -8.73
C GLY A 107 9.20 11.80 -8.92
N ILE A 108 8.55 10.81 -8.30
CA ILE A 108 8.92 9.39 -8.38
C ILE A 108 8.39 8.76 -9.65
N SER A 109 7.17 9.13 -10.05
CA SER A 109 6.49 8.53 -11.20
C SER A 109 5.60 9.55 -11.94
N PRO A 110 5.41 9.43 -13.27
CA PRO A 110 4.41 10.22 -13.98
C PRO A 110 2.98 9.82 -13.55
N TRP A 111 1.97 10.45 -14.17
CA TRP A 111 0.58 10.07 -13.96
C TRP A 111 0.30 8.65 -14.47
N PRO A 112 -0.66 7.91 -13.86
CA PRO A 112 -0.82 6.47 -14.09
C PRO A 112 -1.27 6.11 -15.51
N TRP A 113 -1.85 7.05 -16.27
CA TRP A 113 -2.13 6.87 -17.70
C TRP A 113 -0.89 6.91 -18.60
N HIS A 114 0.30 7.14 -18.04
CA HIS A 114 1.59 6.99 -18.71
C HIS A 114 2.38 5.77 -18.22
N TRP A 115 1.85 5.00 -17.28
CA TRP A 115 2.49 3.77 -16.81
C TRP A 115 2.28 2.66 -17.83
N SER A 116 3.25 1.77 -17.95
CA SER A 116 3.06 0.57 -18.75
C SER A 116 2.06 -0.37 -18.08
N VAL A 117 1.50 -1.32 -18.83
CA VAL A 117 0.58 -2.32 -18.26
C VAL A 117 1.30 -3.19 -17.24
N GLU A 118 2.58 -3.46 -17.46
CA GLU A 118 3.47 -4.22 -16.59
C GLU A 118 3.76 -3.51 -15.26
N GLU A 119 3.59 -2.19 -15.20
CA GLU A 119 3.66 -1.40 -13.97
C GLU A 119 2.28 -1.29 -13.31
N LEU A 120 1.26 -0.96 -14.09
CA LEU A 120 -0.08 -0.65 -13.59
C LEU A 120 -0.81 -1.89 -13.05
N ALA A 121 -0.72 -3.02 -13.75
CA ALA A 121 -1.41 -4.25 -13.38
C ALA A 121 -0.97 -4.78 -12.01
N PRO A 122 0.33 -4.99 -11.72
CA PRO A 122 0.75 -5.42 -10.39
C PRO A 122 0.50 -4.35 -9.33
N ASP A 123 0.57 -3.06 -9.64
CA ASP A 123 0.28 -2.01 -8.66
C ASP A 123 -1.18 -2.06 -8.19
N ILE A 124 -2.13 -2.05 -9.14
CA ILE A 124 -3.56 -2.17 -8.85
C ILE A 124 -3.88 -3.52 -8.21
N GLY A 125 -3.33 -4.62 -8.73
CA GLY A 125 -3.61 -5.97 -8.25
C GLY A 125 -3.21 -6.17 -6.78
N HIS A 126 -1.97 -5.80 -6.44
CA HIS A 126 -1.47 -5.95 -5.07
C HIS A 126 -2.16 -5.01 -4.08
N LYS A 127 -2.40 -3.74 -4.46
CA LYS A 127 -3.14 -2.78 -3.61
C LYS A 127 -4.62 -3.13 -3.49
N GLY A 128 -5.21 -3.70 -4.53
CA GLY A 128 -6.56 -4.25 -4.51
C GLY A 128 -6.68 -5.40 -3.52
N LEU A 129 -5.75 -6.36 -3.58
CA LEU A 129 -5.66 -7.45 -2.62
C LEU A 129 -5.49 -6.93 -1.19
N TYR A 130 -4.56 -5.98 -0.97
CA TYR A 130 -4.38 -5.32 0.32
C TYR A 130 -5.70 -4.72 0.82
N ALA A 131 -6.40 -3.94 0.00
CA ALA A 131 -7.63 -3.27 0.41
C ALA A 131 -8.76 -4.25 0.76
N VAL A 132 -8.88 -5.34 0.02
CA VAL A 132 -9.85 -6.43 0.29
C VAL A 132 -9.51 -7.12 1.60
N VAL A 133 -8.28 -7.59 1.78
CA VAL A 133 -7.86 -8.33 2.97
C VAL A 133 -7.93 -7.44 4.21
N THR A 134 -7.43 -6.21 4.15
CA THR A 134 -7.53 -5.24 5.25
C THR A 134 -8.99 -4.95 5.61
N SER A 135 -9.88 -4.79 4.63
CA SER A 135 -11.29 -4.56 4.92
C SER A 135 -11.95 -5.77 5.58
N ALA A 136 -11.68 -6.97 5.07
CA ALA A 136 -12.21 -8.21 5.62
C ALA A 136 -11.66 -8.53 7.02
N ALA A 137 -10.42 -8.14 7.31
CA ALA A 137 -9.82 -8.25 8.63
C ALA A 137 -10.42 -7.21 9.59
N TYR A 138 -10.56 -5.96 9.15
CA TYR A 138 -11.16 -4.90 9.97
C TYR A 138 -12.60 -5.22 10.39
N ASP A 139 -13.40 -5.73 9.44
CA ASP A 139 -14.79 -6.12 9.67
C ASP A 139 -14.91 -7.33 10.62
N ARG A 140 -13.85 -8.15 10.78
CA ARG A 140 -13.80 -9.25 11.77
C ARG A 140 -13.33 -8.81 13.15
N LEU A 141 -12.50 -7.77 13.21
CA LEU A 141 -11.93 -7.26 14.47
C LEU A 141 -12.86 -6.29 15.19
N SER A 142 -13.87 -5.73 14.50
CA SER A 142 -14.68 -4.59 14.93
C SER A 142 -16.16 -4.91 15.00
#